data_AF-A0A016UZR7-F1
#
_entry.id   AF-A0A016UZR7-F1
#
_cell.length_a   1.000
_cell.length_b   1.000
_cell.length_c   1.000
_cell.angle_alpha   90.00
_cell.angle_beta   90.00
_cell.angle_gamma   90.00
#
_symmetry.space_group_name_H-M   'P 1'
#
loop_
_entity.id
_entity.type
_entity.pdbx_description
1 polymer ?
#
loop_
_entity_poly.entity_id
_entity_poly.type
_entity_poly.pdbx_seq_one_letter_code
_entity_poly.pdbx_strand_id
1 'polypeptide(L)'
;MSAERHFGSAKTLFRRRFVCFETRYEGQDFINHKMLVKAKCTDASSHTIDFDGLQRLFYVAEFHGPDFAECRTRLLRKLDQSEKITLKDLTAECQFIKHYKEDSRMLESGLSNQMG
;
A
#
# COMPACT_ATOMS: atom_id res chain seq x y z
N MET A 1 -22.68 -20.35 2.32
CA MET A 1 -22.60 -19.16 3.19
C MET A 1 -21.13 -18.87 3.42
N SER A 2 -20.57 -17.92 2.67
CA SER A 2 -19.15 -17.55 2.81
C SER A 2 -19.01 -16.56 3.96
N ALA A 3 -18.06 -16.83 4.85
CA ALA A 3 -17.83 -16.08 6.08
C ALA A 3 -17.74 -14.57 5.80
N GLU A 4 -18.71 -13.83 6.33
CA GLU A 4 -18.59 -12.41 6.61
C GLU A 4 -17.46 -12.25 7.61
N ARG A 5 -16.23 -12.11 7.09
CA ARG A 5 -15.10 -11.70 7.91
C ARG A 5 -15.36 -10.27 8.33
N HIS A 6 -15.72 -10.13 9.60
CA HIS A 6 -15.55 -8.93 10.40
C HIS A 6 -14.17 -8.28 10.12
N PHE A 7 -14.12 -7.31 9.23
CA PHE A 7 -13.13 -6.23 9.23
C PHE A 7 -13.89 -5.03 9.83
N GLY A 8 -13.71 -4.65 11.09
CA GLY A 8 -12.43 -4.33 11.72
C GLY A 8 -12.00 -2.94 11.23
N SER A 9 -12.56 -1.88 11.84
CA SER A 9 -12.40 -0.45 11.48
C SER A 9 -12.95 -0.06 10.10
N ALA A 10 -13.67 1.06 10.03
CA ALA A 10 -13.92 1.72 8.75
C ALA A 10 -12.55 2.00 8.11
N LYS A 11 -12.22 1.29 7.02
CA LYS A 11 -10.97 1.50 6.27
C LYS A 11 -10.80 3.00 6.02
N THR A 12 -9.61 3.55 6.29
CA THR A 12 -9.32 4.97 6.06
C THR A 12 -9.66 5.38 4.62
N LEU A 13 -9.85 6.68 4.38
CA LEU A 13 -10.12 7.17 3.03
C LEU A 13 -9.01 6.77 2.04
N PHE A 14 -7.75 6.88 2.45
CA PHE A 14 -6.62 6.45 1.61
C PHE A 14 -6.70 4.95 1.29
N ARG A 15 -7.03 4.10 2.28
CA ARG A 15 -7.13 2.66 2.05
C ARG A 15 -8.26 2.29 1.09
N ARG A 16 -9.41 2.98 1.16
CA ARG A 16 -10.51 2.79 0.20
C ARG A 16 -10.07 3.20 -1.21
N ARG A 17 -9.39 4.35 -1.34
CA ARG A 17 -8.79 4.81 -2.61
C ARG A 17 -7.79 3.81 -3.17
N PHE A 18 -6.91 3.26 -2.33
CA PHE A 18 -5.92 2.27 -2.75
C PHE A 18 -6.58 0.97 -3.24
N VAL A 19 -7.58 0.45 -2.53
CA VAL A 19 -8.36 -0.73 -2.96
C VAL A 19 -9.12 -0.47 -4.25
N CYS A 20 -9.69 0.73 -4.43
CA CYS A 20 -10.31 1.13 -5.69
C CYS A 20 -9.27 1.11 -6.83
N PHE A 21 -8.12 1.73 -6.61
CA PHE A 21 -7.04 1.84 -7.59
C PHE A 21 -6.45 0.48 -8.01
N GLU A 22 -6.27 -0.44 -7.06
CA GLU A 22 -5.74 -1.78 -7.34
C GLU A 22 -6.78 -2.74 -7.94
N THR A 23 -8.04 -2.30 -8.15
CA THR A 23 -9.08 -3.18 -8.69
C THR A 23 -8.72 -3.65 -10.09
N ARG A 24 -8.63 -4.96 -10.28
CA ARG A 24 -8.39 -5.60 -11.57
C ARG A 24 -9.66 -6.31 -12.06
N TYR A 25 -9.69 -6.55 -13.37
CA TYR A 25 -10.68 -7.43 -13.96
C TYR A 25 -10.30 -8.88 -13.65
N GLU A 26 -11.28 -9.68 -13.22
CA GLU A 26 -11.08 -11.05 -12.72
C GLU A 26 -11.96 -12.06 -13.50
N GLY A 27 -12.44 -11.70 -14.69
CA GLY A 27 -13.22 -12.59 -15.56
C GLY A 27 -14.73 -12.56 -15.35
N GLN A 28 -15.25 -11.66 -14.48
CA GLN A 28 -16.69 -11.39 -14.36
C GLN A 28 -17.25 -10.74 -15.64
N ASP A 29 -18.56 -10.81 -15.87
CA ASP A 29 -19.15 -10.10 -17.01
C ASP A 29 -18.95 -8.57 -16.92
N PHE A 30 -18.94 -7.91 -18.08
CA PHE A 30 -18.63 -6.49 -18.17
C PHE A 30 -19.64 -5.58 -17.46
N ILE A 31 -20.91 -6.00 -17.34
CA ILE A 31 -21.93 -5.20 -16.65
C ILE A 31 -21.64 -5.20 -15.15
N ASN A 32 -21.39 -6.37 -14.58
CA ASN A 32 -21.01 -6.52 -13.18
C ASN A 32 -19.66 -5.84 -12.89
N HIS A 33 -18.68 -5.96 -13.78
CA HIS A 33 -17.41 -5.23 -13.63
C HIS A 33 -17.61 -3.71 -13.60
N LYS A 34 -18.40 -3.16 -14.53
CA LYS A 34 -18.75 -1.73 -14.56
C LYS A 34 -19.43 -1.28 -13.26
N MET A 35 -20.36 -2.06 -12.74
CA MET A 35 -21.04 -1.76 -11.47
C MET A 35 -20.07 -1.79 -10.29
N LEU A 36 -19.17 -2.78 -10.24
CA LEU A 36 -18.13 -2.89 -9.22
C LEU A 36 -17.20 -1.67 -9.21
N VAL A 37 -16.70 -1.27 -10.39
CA VAL A 37 -15.83 -0.09 -10.53
C VAL A 37 -16.53 1.17 -10.02
N LYS A 38 -17.80 1.38 -10.40
CA LYS A 38 -18.59 2.52 -9.91
C LYS A 38 -18.74 2.51 -8.39
N ALA A 39 -19.11 1.38 -7.81
CA ALA A 39 -19.27 1.24 -6.37
C ALA A 39 -17.97 1.54 -5.60
N LYS A 40 -16.84 1.02 -6.08
CA LYS A 40 -15.52 1.28 -5.47
C LYS A 40 -15.10 2.74 -5.62
N CYS A 41 -15.34 3.38 -6.77
CA CYS A 41 -15.04 4.80 -6.96
C CYS A 41 -15.87 5.70 -6.04
N THR A 42 -17.12 5.34 -5.77
CA THR A 42 -17.98 6.05 -4.80
C THR A 42 -17.47 5.86 -3.38
N ASP A 43 -17.19 4.62 -2.95
CA ASP A 43 -16.66 4.29 -1.62
C ASP A 43 -15.30 4.97 -1.32
N ALA A 44 -14.45 5.08 -2.35
CA ALA A 44 -13.17 5.75 -2.30
C ALA A 44 -13.23 7.28 -2.33
N SER A 45 -14.43 7.87 -2.51
CA SER A 45 -14.58 9.29 -2.83
C SER A 45 -13.59 9.73 -3.92
N SER A 46 -13.48 8.96 -5.01
CA SER A 46 -12.46 9.18 -6.05
C SER A 46 -12.58 10.55 -6.73
N HIS A 47 -13.76 11.17 -6.68
CA HIS A 47 -13.99 12.52 -7.21
C HIS A 47 -13.34 13.64 -6.39
N THR A 48 -12.89 13.37 -5.16
CA THR A 48 -12.26 14.37 -4.27
C THR A 48 -10.75 14.21 -4.15
N ILE A 49 -10.15 13.28 -4.91
CA ILE A 49 -8.70 13.12 -4.90
C ILE A 49 -8.04 14.26 -5.70
N ASP A 50 -7.02 14.88 -5.12
CA ASP A 50 -6.17 15.83 -5.82
C ASP A 50 -5.02 15.11 -6.54
N PHE A 51 -4.24 15.86 -7.30
CA PHE A 51 -3.12 15.30 -8.06
C PHE A 51 -2.06 14.68 -7.14
N ASP A 52 -1.74 15.31 -6.03
CA ASP A 52 -0.78 14.79 -5.04
C ASP A 52 -1.25 13.47 -4.43
N GLY A 53 -2.53 13.37 -4.07
CA GLY A 53 -3.14 12.15 -3.59
C GLY A 53 -3.09 11.03 -4.62
N LEU A 54 -3.33 11.35 -5.90
CA LEU A 54 -3.20 10.40 -7.00
C LEU A 54 -1.75 9.93 -7.17
N GLN A 55 -0.77 10.83 -7.13
CA GLN A 55 0.65 10.47 -7.21
C GLN A 55 1.07 9.52 -6.08
N ARG A 56 0.56 9.71 -4.86
CA ARG A 56 0.83 8.79 -3.73
C ARG A 56 0.21 7.41 -3.93
N LEU A 57 -0.96 7.30 -4.57
CA LEU A 57 -1.53 6.01 -4.93
C LEU A 57 -0.64 5.27 -5.93
N PHE A 58 -0.19 5.95 -6.99
CA PHE A 58 0.73 5.39 -7.98
C PHE A 58 2.01 4.89 -7.30
N TYR A 59 2.65 5.77 -6.51
CA TYR A 59 3.90 5.44 -5.84
C TYR A 59 3.80 4.21 -4.95
N VAL A 60 2.73 4.09 -4.14
CA VAL A 60 2.55 2.92 -3.27
C VAL A 60 2.23 1.67 -4.09
N ALA A 61 1.48 1.79 -5.18
CA ALA A 61 1.09 0.67 -6.02
C ALA A 61 2.29 0.05 -6.74
N GLU A 62 3.32 0.84 -7.10
CA GLU A 62 4.53 0.33 -7.76
C GLU A 62 5.29 -0.74 -6.94
N PHE A 63 5.11 -0.75 -5.62
CA PHE A 63 5.73 -1.71 -4.72
C PHE A 63 4.98 -3.06 -4.69
N HIS A 64 5.15 -3.83 -5.76
CA HIS A 64 4.57 -5.17 -5.91
C HIS A 64 5.49 -6.29 -5.41
N GLY A 65 4.91 -7.44 -5.06
CA GLY A 65 5.66 -8.64 -4.68
C GLY A 65 6.04 -8.74 -3.19
N PRO A 66 6.62 -9.87 -2.77
CA PRO A 66 6.94 -10.15 -1.37
C PRO A 66 8.07 -9.27 -0.82
N ASP A 67 9.07 -8.94 -1.65
CA ASP A 67 10.26 -8.17 -1.23
C ASP A 67 9.91 -6.77 -0.72
N PHE A 68 8.82 -6.20 -1.23
CA PHE A 68 8.33 -4.88 -0.86
C PHE A 68 7.14 -4.90 0.10
N ALA A 69 6.72 -6.08 0.60
CA ALA A 69 5.56 -6.21 1.48
C ALA A 69 5.69 -5.35 2.75
N GLU A 70 6.90 -5.29 3.31
CA GLU A 70 7.20 -4.44 4.46
C GLU A 70 7.16 -2.95 4.12
N CYS A 71 7.80 -2.50 3.02
CA CYS A 71 7.73 -1.07 2.66
C CYS A 71 6.28 -0.68 2.42
N ARG A 72 5.55 -1.42 1.58
CA ARG A 72 4.13 -1.16 1.31
C ARG A 72 3.29 -1.07 2.58
N THR A 73 3.50 -1.96 3.54
CA THR A 73 2.79 -1.93 4.84
C THR A 73 3.08 -0.65 5.62
N ARG A 74 4.35 -0.23 5.69
CA ARG A 74 4.76 1.00 6.41
C ARG A 74 4.26 2.26 5.70
N LEU A 75 4.31 2.31 4.37
CA LEU A 75 3.79 3.43 3.58
C LEU A 75 2.28 3.59 3.79
N LEU A 76 1.52 2.49 3.68
CA LEU A 76 0.08 2.51 3.91
C LEU A 76 -0.26 3.01 5.33
N ARG A 77 0.49 2.56 6.34
CA ARG A 77 0.29 3.02 7.72
C ARG A 77 0.50 4.53 7.87
N LYS A 78 1.52 5.11 7.23
CA LYS A 78 1.75 6.57 7.27
C LYS A 78 0.60 7.33 6.62
N LEU A 79 0.15 6.88 5.45
CA LEU A 79 -0.93 7.51 4.70
C LEU A 79 -2.28 7.39 5.42
N ASP A 80 -2.46 6.33 6.20
CA ASP A 80 -3.61 6.16 7.09
C ASP A 80 -3.59 7.14 8.28
N GLN A 81 -2.42 7.61 8.70
CA GLN A 81 -2.25 8.50 9.86
C GLN A 81 -2.37 9.98 9.50
N SER A 82 -2.01 10.39 8.28
CA SER A 82 -1.99 11.80 7.91
C SER A 82 -2.10 12.02 6.40
N GLU A 83 -3.00 12.92 6.00
CA GLU A 83 -3.14 13.38 4.61
C GLU A 83 -1.99 14.31 4.17
N LYS A 84 -1.17 14.79 5.11
CA LYS A 84 -0.02 15.67 4.85
C LYS A 84 1.24 14.92 4.41
N ILE A 85 1.23 13.58 4.45
CA ILE A 85 2.37 12.76 4.04
C ILE A 85 2.67 13.00 2.56
N THR A 86 3.89 13.41 2.26
CA THR A 86 4.36 13.69 0.91
C THR A 86 5.06 12.48 0.29
N LEU A 87 5.27 12.49 -1.04
CA LEU A 87 6.11 11.49 -1.71
C LEU A 87 7.55 11.45 -1.14
N LYS A 88 8.07 12.60 -0.71
CA LYS A 88 9.38 12.70 -0.07
C LYS A 88 9.42 11.90 1.23
N ASP A 89 8.37 12.01 2.05
CA ASP A 89 8.28 11.27 3.31
C ASP A 89 8.15 9.76 3.08
N LEU A 90 7.40 9.34 2.05
CA LEU A 90 7.31 7.94 1.64
C LEU A 90 8.65 7.40 1.15
N THR A 91 9.36 8.19 0.35
CA THR A 91 10.68 7.82 -0.18
C THR A 91 11.70 7.66 0.94
N ALA A 92 11.73 8.61 1.89
CA ALA A 92 12.59 8.52 3.08
C ALA A 92 12.30 7.27 3.91
N GLU A 93 11.04 6.86 4.01
CA GLU A 93 10.66 5.63 4.71
C GLU A 93 11.18 4.37 4.00
N CYS A 94 11.04 4.25 2.67
CA CYS A 94 11.62 3.11 1.95
C CYS A 94 13.15 3.10 2.03
N GLN A 95 13.81 4.27 1.98
CA GLN A 95 15.27 4.36 2.16
C GLN A 95 15.70 3.91 3.56
N PHE A 96 14.96 4.32 4.61
CA PHE A 96 15.22 3.89 5.98
C PHE A 96 15.11 2.37 6.11
N ILE A 97 14.07 1.75 5.54
CA ILE A 97 13.89 0.29 5.54
C ILE A 97 15.06 -0.39 4.82
N LYS A 98 15.49 0.16 3.68
CA LYS A 98 16.59 -0.41 2.90
C LYS A 98 17.90 -0.40 3.70
N HIS A 99 18.30 0.76 4.25
CA HIS A 99 19.53 0.86 5.03
C HIS A 99 19.49 -0.03 6.27
N TYR A 100 18.35 -0.07 6.98
CA TYR A 100 18.20 -0.94 8.14
C TYR A 100 18.42 -2.43 7.81
N LYS A 101 17.94 -2.89 6.65
CA LYS A 101 18.17 -4.26 6.17
C LYS A 101 19.63 -4.50 5.79
N GLU A 102 20.29 -3.53 5.18
CA GLU A 102 21.70 -3.61 4.82
C GLU A 102 22.59 -3.68 6.07
N ASP A 103 22.34 -2.82 7.06
CA ASP A 103 23.06 -2.82 8.34
C ASP A 103 22.87 -4.13 9.10
N SER A 104 21.63 -4.65 9.14
CA SER A 104 21.33 -5.93 9.78
C SER A 104 22.10 -7.10 9.13
N ARG A 105 22.18 -7.12 7.79
CA ARG A 105 22.95 -8.12 7.05
C ARG A 105 24.46 -8.01 7.30
N MET A 106 25.00 -6.81 7.48
CA MET A 106 26.41 -6.62 7.81
C MET A 106 26.74 -7.13 9.22
N LEU A 107 25.84 -6.95 10.17
CA LEU A 107 26.00 -7.49 11.53
C LEU A 107 25.96 -9.02 11.51
N GLU A 108 25.01 -9.62 10.77
CA GLU A 108 24.91 -11.07 10.63
C GLU A 108 26.14 -11.69 9.96
N SER A 109 26.68 -11.06 8.91
CA SER A 109 27.89 -11.55 8.24
C SER A 109 29.16 -11.37 9.07
N GLY A 110 29.26 -10.30 9.86
CA GLY A 110 30.34 -10.09 10.82
C GLY A 110 30.36 -11.11 11.95
N LEU A 111 29.18 -11.52 12.43
CA LEU A 111 29.03 -12.56 13.47
C LEU A 111 29.35 -13.97 12.93
N SER A 112 28.99 -14.27 11.69
CA SER A 112 29.31 -15.57 11.07
C SER A 112 30.82 -15.78 10.86
N ASN A 113 31.60 -14.72 10.65
CA ASN A 113 33.06 -14.80 10.46
C ASN A 113 33.85 -14.96 11.77
N GLN A 114 33.20 -14.89 12.93
CA GLN A 114 33.84 -15.15 14.24
C GLN A 114 33.54 -16.54 14.81
N MET A 115 32.72 -17.33 14.12
CA MET A 115 32.36 -18.71 14.51
C MET A 115 32.88 -19.77 13.54
N GLY A 116 33.74 -19.39 12.58
CA GLY A 116 34.37 -20.30 11.60
C GLY A 116 35.83 -20.58 11.93
#